data_AF-A0A7S3UUI8-F1
#
_entry.id   AF-A0A7S3UUI8-F1
#
_cell.length_a   1.000
_cell.length_b   1.000
_cell.length_c   1.000
_cell.angle_alpha   90.00
_cell.angle_beta   90.00
_cell.angle_gamma   90.00
#
_symmetry.space_group_name_H-M   'P 1'
#
loop_
_entity.id
_entity.type
_entity.pdbx_description
1 polymer ?
#
loop_
_entity_poly.entity_id
_entity_poly.type
_entity_poly.pdbx_seq_one_letter_code
_entity_poly.pdbx_strand_id
1 'polypeptide(L)'
;VLEITGQFSFQLPVLLTVLAAVGVSKALGPGVYERGLKLKGLHLLPKLTRDSQYQMTAQDVMEPDLWLLSRRTNLANIIYLLRQAHYKAFPVIETPATRLFLGCVSRRDLVDHLYIEFQREGLEDRLFALLPGEYSKFLRVRNQRTLWDKLGA
;
A
#
# COMPACT_ATOMS: atom_id res chain seq x y z
N VAL A 1 -30.01 5.74 -20.67
CA VAL A 1 -31.16 5.51 -21.57
C VAL A 1 -31.90 6.81 -21.83
N LEU A 2 -32.47 7.47 -20.81
CA LEU A 2 -33.18 8.75 -20.97
C LEU A 2 -32.35 9.84 -21.69
N GLU A 3 -31.09 10.01 -21.28
CA GLU A 3 -30.18 10.98 -21.89
C GLU A 3 -29.85 10.63 -23.35
N ILE A 4 -29.63 9.35 -23.64
CA ILE A 4 -29.33 8.87 -25.01
C ILE A 4 -30.55 9.02 -25.92
N THR A 5 -31.76 8.86 -25.41
CA THR A 5 -33.00 8.99 -26.18
C THR A 5 -33.47 10.45 -26.32
N GLY A 6 -32.95 11.38 -25.51
CA GLY A 6 -33.34 12.80 -25.54
C GLY A 6 -34.82 13.08 -25.19
N GLN A 7 -35.53 12.08 -24.65
CA GLN A 7 -36.96 12.14 -24.37
C GLN A 7 -37.21 11.91 -22.87
N PHE A 8 -37.69 12.95 -22.18
CA PHE A 8 -37.91 12.94 -20.74
C PHE A 8 -39.35 12.63 -20.31
N SER A 9 -40.29 12.53 -21.27
CA SER A 9 -41.72 12.30 -20.99
C SER A 9 -42.00 11.00 -20.22
N PHE A 10 -41.11 10.00 -20.32
CA PHE A 10 -41.24 8.71 -19.64
C PHE A 10 -40.29 8.54 -18.44
N GLN A 11 -39.76 9.64 -17.88
CA GLN A 11 -38.78 9.59 -16.80
C GLN A 11 -39.29 8.86 -15.54
N LEU A 12 -40.51 9.16 -15.08
CA LEU A 12 -41.07 8.54 -13.87
C LEU A 12 -41.30 7.01 -14.02
N PRO A 13 -41.98 6.52 -15.07
CA PRO A 13 -42.14 5.06 -15.27
C PRO A 13 -40.82 4.31 -15.39
N VAL A 14 -39.83 4.88 -16.10
CA VAL A 14 -38.51 4.26 -16.28
C VAL A 14 -37.77 4.17 -14.95
N LEU A 15 -37.84 5.20 -14.12
CA LEU A 15 -37.21 5.16 -12.79
C LEU A 15 -37.87 4.13 -11.87
N LEU A 16 -39.20 4.05 -11.84
CA LEU A 16 -39.94 3.09 -11.02
C LEU A 16 -39.63 1.63 -11.42
N THR A 17 -39.62 1.34 -12.72
CA THR A 17 -39.28 0.01 -13.23
C THR A 17 -37.84 -0.38 -12.91
N VAL A 18 -36.88 0.53 -13.07
CA VAL A 18 -35.48 0.30 -12.69
C VAL A 18 -35.36 0.06 -11.18
N LEU A 19 -36.05 0.83 -10.34
CA LEU A 19 -36.00 0.67 -8.89
C LEU A 19 -36.56 -0.70 -8.46
N ALA A 20 -37.71 -1.10 -9.01
CA ALA A 20 -38.30 -2.42 -8.76
C ALA A 20 -37.36 -3.54 -9.20
N ALA A 21 -36.81 -3.46 -10.42
CA ALA A 21 -35.87 -4.45 -10.95
C ALA A 21 -34.59 -4.56 -10.10
N VAL A 22 -34.01 -3.43 -9.67
CA VAL A 22 -32.84 -3.41 -8.79
C VAL A 22 -33.17 -3.98 -7.42
N GLY A 23 -34.36 -3.70 -6.88
CA GLY A 23 -34.84 -4.28 -5.62
C GLY A 23 -34.90 -5.81 -5.68
N VAL A 24 -35.59 -6.35 -6.68
CA VAL A 24 -35.70 -7.80 -6.90
C VAL A 24 -34.34 -8.42 -7.17
N SER A 25 -33.51 -7.81 -8.02
CA SER A 25 -32.18 -8.32 -8.33
C SER A 25 -31.29 -8.40 -7.09
N LYS A 26 -31.33 -7.40 -6.21
CA LYS A 26 -30.57 -7.43 -4.94
C LYS A 26 -31.07 -8.49 -3.97
N ALA A 27 -32.37 -8.79 -3.98
CA ALA A 27 -32.93 -9.89 -3.19
C ALA A 27 -32.48 -11.27 -3.70
N LEU A 28 -32.29 -11.42 -5.01
CA LEU A 28 -31.83 -12.67 -5.63
C LEU A 28 -30.32 -12.90 -5.52
N GLY A 29 -29.52 -11.84 -5.34
CA GLY A 29 -28.10 -11.99 -5.02
C GLY A 29 -27.20 -10.83 -5.47
N PRO A 30 -25.87 -11.07 -5.48
CA PRO A 30 -24.90 -10.03 -5.81
C PRO A 30 -24.94 -9.69 -7.31
N GLY A 31 -24.68 -8.42 -7.62
CA GLY A 31 -24.63 -7.94 -9.00
C GLY A 31 -23.50 -8.59 -9.81
N VAL A 32 -23.61 -8.52 -11.14
CA VAL A 32 -22.67 -9.18 -12.07
C VAL A 32 -21.20 -8.78 -11.82
N TYR A 33 -20.94 -7.50 -11.52
CA TYR A 33 -19.58 -7.03 -11.22
C TYR A 33 -19.01 -7.58 -9.92
N GLU A 34 -19.84 -7.68 -8.88
CA GLU A 34 -19.41 -8.27 -7.61
C GLU A 34 -19.05 -9.75 -7.81
N ARG A 35 -19.84 -10.47 -8.62
CA ARG A 35 -19.52 -11.85 -9.01
C ARG A 35 -18.23 -11.92 -9.82
N GLY A 36 -18.04 -11.04 -10.80
CA GLY A 36 -16.83 -10.99 -11.62
C GLY A 36 -15.56 -10.73 -10.80
N LEU A 37 -15.63 -9.85 -9.80
CA LEU A 37 -14.51 -9.58 -8.89
C LEU A 37 -14.20 -10.79 -8.01
N LYS A 38 -15.23 -11.45 -7.46
CA LYS A 38 -15.06 -12.68 -6.67
C LYS A 38 -14.41 -13.80 -7.48
N LEU A 39 -14.82 -13.99 -8.74
CA LEU A 39 -14.21 -14.97 -9.64
C LEU A 39 -12.74 -14.66 -9.94
N LYS A 40 -12.35 -13.38 -9.93
CA LYS A 40 -10.95 -12.95 -10.05
C LYS A 40 -10.15 -13.07 -8.74
N GLY A 41 -10.75 -13.57 -7.66
CA GLY A 41 -10.10 -13.64 -6.34
C GLY A 41 -9.92 -12.28 -5.67
N LEU A 42 -10.58 -11.23 -6.17
CA LEU A 42 -10.51 -9.90 -5.59
C LEU A 42 -11.52 -9.80 -4.45
N HIS A 43 -11.03 -9.93 -3.23
CA HIS A 43 -11.81 -9.69 -2.03
C HIS A 43 -12.10 -8.20 -1.91
N LEU A 44 -13.37 -7.84 -2.09
CA LEU A 44 -13.86 -6.51 -1.74
C LEU A 44 -13.79 -6.34 -0.23
N LEU A 45 -13.45 -5.12 0.22
CA LEU A 45 -13.61 -4.81 1.63
C LEU A 45 -15.08 -5.04 2.00
N PRO A 46 -15.38 -5.82 3.05
CA PRO A 46 -16.74 -6.09 3.44
C PRO A 46 -17.41 -4.75 3.74
N LYS A 47 -18.61 -4.55 3.18
CA LYS A 47 -19.43 -3.41 3.56
C LYS A 47 -19.79 -3.63 5.02
N LEU A 48 -19.26 -2.75 5.87
CA LEU A 48 -19.53 -2.75 7.31
C LEU A 48 -21.03 -2.55 7.49
N THR A 49 -21.76 -3.65 7.62
CA THR A 49 -23.21 -3.64 7.87
C THR A 49 -23.40 -3.58 9.38
N ARG A 50 -24.48 -2.96 9.86
CA ARG A 50 -24.69 -2.69 11.30
C ARG A 50 -24.45 -3.92 12.18
N ASP A 51 -24.86 -5.11 11.74
CA ASP A 51 -24.73 -6.34 12.53
C ASP A 51 -23.28 -6.83 12.69
N SER A 52 -22.40 -6.55 11.71
CA SER A 52 -20.98 -6.90 11.77
C SER A 52 -20.10 -5.82 12.43
N GLN A 53 -20.60 -4.60 12.59
CA GLN A 53 -19.84 -3.46 13.13
C GLN A 53 -19.58 -3.56 14.64
N TYR A 54 -20.44 -4.27 15.38
CA TYR A 54 -20.37 -4.29 16.85
C TYR A 54 -19.45 -5.37 17.42
N GLN A 55 -18.94 -6.29 16.60
CA GLN A 55 -18.21 -7.46 17.10
C GLN A 55 -16.70 -7.44 16.81
N MET A 56 -16.23 -6.62 15.86
CA MET A 56 -14.82 -6.59 15.47
C MET A 56 -14.19 -5.24 15.79
N THR A 57 -13.12 -5.28 16.54
CA THR A 57 -12.32 -4.11 16.91
C THR A 57 -11.03 -4.07 16.09
N ALA A 58 -10.35 -2.92 16.08
CA ALA A 58 -9.04 -2.81 15.42
C ALA A 58 -8.01 -3.78 16.01
N GLN A 59 -8.15 -4.15 17.30
CA GLN A 59 -7.28 -5.10 17.98
C GLN A 59 -7.39 -6.51 17.39
N ASP A 60 -8.57 -6.90 16.91
CA ASP A 60 -8.80 -8.23 16.33
C ASP A 60 -8.20 -8.38 14.93
N VAL A 61 -7.90 -7.27 14.26
CA VAL A 61 -7.43 -7.21 12.88
C VAL A 61 -5.97 -6.80 12.78
N MET A 62 -5.48 -6.01 13.73
CA MET A 62 -4.12 -5.49 13.69
C MET A 62 -3.10 -6.61 13.85
N GLU A 63 -2.00 -6.51 13.11
CA GLU A 63 -0.83 -7.34 13.33
C GLU A 63 -0.11 -6.81 14.59
N PRO A 64 0.01 -7.60 15.68
CA PRO A 64 0.65 -7.14 16.91
C PRO A 64 2.17 -7.04 16.77
N ASP A 65 2.77 -7.91 15.95
CA ASP A 65 4.22 -8.03 15.81
C ASP A 65 4.72 -7.21 14.62
N LEU A 66 4.88 -5.91 14.87
CA LEU A 66 5.40 -4.96 13.88
C LEU A 66 6.92 -4.84 13.93
N TRP A 67 7.53 -4.66 12.76
CA TRP A 67 8.94 -4.31 12.63
C TRP A 67 9.12 -2.81 12.92
N LEU A 68 9.51 -2.49 14.15
CA LEU A 68 9.67 -1.12 14.63
C LEU A 68 11.09 -0.59 14.39
N LEU A 69 11.19 0.70 14.06
CA LEU A 69 12.46 1.42 13.94
C LEU A 69 12.58 2.44 15.08
N SER A 70 13.67 2.41 15.85
CA SER A 70 13.89 3.41 16.91
C SER A 70 14.47 4.71 16.36
N ARG A 71 14.12 5.85 16.95
CA ARG A 71 14.61 7.19 16.55
C ARG A 71 16.13 7.23 16.44
N ARG A 72 16.81 6.55 17.35
CA ARG A 72 18.25 6.27 17.28
C ARG A 72 18.44 4.78 17.08
N THR A 73 18.92 4.39 15.90
CA THR A 73 19.19 3.01 15.54
C THR A 73 20.50 2.91 14.78
N ASN A 74 21.14 1.75 14.86
CA ASN A 74 22.37 1.48 14.13
C ASN A 74 22.06 1.13 12.69
N LEU A 75 22.96 1.51 11.78
CA LEU A 75 22.83 1.22 10.36
C LEU A 75 22.72 -0.29 10.07
N ALA A 76 23.45 -1.11 10.83
CA ALA A 76 23.37 -2.58 10.76
C ALA A 76 21.95 -3.10 11.03
N ASN A 77 21.24 -2.52 12.00
CA ASN A 77 19.86 -2.90 12.30
C ASN A 77 18.92 -2.50 11.17
N ILE A 78 19.13 -1.35 10.53
CA ILE A 78 18.33 -0.93 9.38
C ILE A 78 18.53 -1.91 8.21
N ILE A 79 19.78 -2.29 7.90
CA ILE A 79 20.07 -3.28 6.85
C ILE A 79 19.42 -4.62 7.18
N TYR A 80 19.53 -5.08 8.43
CA TYR A 80 18.87 -6.31 8.88
C TYR A 80 17.35 -6.25 8.66
N LEU A 81 16.72 -5.14 9.05
CA LEU A 81 15.28 -4.90 8.90
C LEU A 81 14.88 -4.89 7.41
N LEU A 82 15.67 -4.24 6.55
CA LEU A 82 15.46 -4.22 5.10
C LEU A 82 15.65 -5.58 4.41
N ARG A 83 16.42 -6.50 5.00
CA ARG A 83 16.59 -7.86 4.48
C ARG A 83 15.45 -8.77 4.90
N GLN A 84 14.99 -8.67 6.14
CA GLN A 84 14.01 -9.59 6.71
C GLN A 84 12.55 -9.18 6.42
N ALA A 85 12.24 -7.88 6.48
CA ALA A 85 10.85 -7.43 6.59
C ALA A 85 10.31 -6.88 5.25
N HIS A 86 9.42 -7.59 4.56
CA HIS A 86 8.91 -7.21 3.23
C HIS A 86 7.86 -6.07 3.20
N TYR A 87 7.84 -5.20 4.21
CA TYR A 87 6.90 -4.08 4.29
C TYR A 87 7.39 -2.86 3.48
N LYS A 88 6.43 -2.07 2.99
CA LYS A 88 6.68 -0.85 2.21
C LYS A 88 7.09 0.35 3.08
N ALA A 89 6.71 0.35 4.34
CA ALA A 89 7.02 1.39 5.30
C ALA A 89 7.18 0.79 6.70
N PHE A 90 7.94 1.47 7.54
CA PHE A 90 8.23 1.05 8.90
C PHE A 90 7.82 2.16 9.88
N PRO A 91 7.10 1.83 10.96
CA PRO A 91 6.80 2.77 12.02
C PRO A 91 8.07 3.12 12.81
N VAL A 92 8.23 4.42 13.08
CA VAL A 92 9.33 4.98 13.88
C VAL A 92 8.82 5.24 15.29
N ILE A 93 9.54 4.71 16.28
CA ILE A 93 9.27 4.90 17.70
C ILE A 93 10.39 5.67 18.38
N GLU A 94 10.11 6.33 19.50
CA GLU A 94 11.11 7.06 20.28
C GLU A 94 12.19 6.13 20.85
N THR A 95 11.79 5.15 21.66
CA THR A 95 12.67 4.08 22.16
C THR A 95 11.91 2.75 22.29
N PRO A 96 12.60 1.59 22.31
CA PRO A 96 11.96 0.29 22.55
C PRO A 96 11.26 0.19 23.91
N ALA A 97 11.68 0.99 24.89
CA ALA A 97 11.12 1.03 26.23
C ALA A 97 9.82 1.84 26.30
N THR A 98 9.79 3.03 25.68
CA THR A 98 8.60 3.90 25.70
C THR A 98 7.57 3.53 24.64
N ARG A 99 8.01 2.95 23.51
CA ARG A 99 7.17 2.61 22.33
C ARG A 99 6.25 3.75 21.87
N LEU A 100 6.67 5.00 22.08
CA LEU A 100 5.95 6.16 21.59
C LEU A 100 6.12 6.26 20.07
N PHE A 101 5.02 6.18 19.33
CA PHE A 101 5.01 6.34 17.88
C PHE A 101 5.31 7.80 17.49
N LEU A 102 6.29 8.00 16.62
CA LEU A 102 6.72 9.32 16.14
C LEU A 102 6.32 9.58 14.69
N GLY A 103 6.21 8.53 13.88
CA GLY A 103 5.92 8.66 12.46
C GLY A 103 6.23 7.38 11.69
N CYS A 104 6.25 7.47 10.36
CA CYS A 104 6.59 6.35 9.49
C CYS A 104 7.64 6.76 8.47
N VAL A 105 8.47 5.81 8.07
CA VAL A 105 9.46 6.00 7.01
C VAL A 105 9.26 4.95 5.94
N SER A 106 9.29 5.34 4.67
CA SER A 106 9.16 4.38 3.59
C SER A 106 10.46 3.59 3.42
N ARG A 107 10.33 2.35 2.96
CA ARG A 107 11.47 1.50 2.62
C ARG A 107 12.34 2.15 1.54
N ARG A 108 11.74 2.88 0.60
CA ARG A 108 12.45 3.57 -0.49
C ARG A 108 13.34 4.67 0.07
N ASP A 109 12.79 5.50 0.95
CA ASP A 109 13.53 6.60 1.56
C ASP A 109 14.70 6.08 2.41
N LEU A 110 14.50 4.98 3.13
CA LEU A 110 15.60 4.32 3.87
C LEU A 110 16.71 3.82 2.94
N VAL A 111 16.35 3.13 1.85
CA VAL A 111 17.33 2.61 0.89
C VAL A 111 18.08 3.75 0.19
N ASP A 112 17.38 4.81 -0.17
CA ASP A 112 17.97 6.01 -0.78
C ASP A 112 18.94 6.71 0.18
N HIS A 113 18.55 6.88 1.45
CA HIS A 113 19.42 7.51 2.44
C HIS A 113 20.65 6.64 2.76
N LEU A 114 20.48 5.30 2.83
CA LEU A 114 21.61 4.38 2.97
C LEU A 114 22.56 4.45 1.76
N TYR A 115 22.02 4.54 0.54
CA TYR A 115 22.84 4.69 -0.65
C TYR A 115 23.71 5.96 -0.59
N ILE A 116 23.12 7.09 -0.17
CA ILE A 116 23.86 8.35 -0.03
C ILE A 116 24.97 8.21 1.03
N GLU A 117 24.70 7.61 2.19
CA GLU A 117 25.72 7.43 3.23
C GLU A 117 26.86 6.50 2.78
N PHE A 118 26.56 5.38 2.13
CA PHE A 118 27.60 4.47 1.62
C PHE A 118 28.40 5.06 0.46
N GLN A 119 27.78 5.92 -0.36
CA GLN A 119 28.47 6.64 -1.42
C GLN A 119 29.50 7.63 -0.84
N ARG A 120 29.19 8.26 0.30
CA ARG A 120 30.13 9.15 1.00
C ARG A 120 31.34 8.38 1.55
N GLU A 121 31.14 7.15 1.99
CA GLU A 121 32.21 6.28 2.48
C GLU A 121 32.94 5.51 1.37
N GLY A 122 32.49 5.60 0.11
CA GLY A 122 33.07 4.85 -1.02
C GLY A 122 32.85 3.33 -0.96
N LEU A 123 31.81 2.89 -0.23
CA LEU A 123 31.52 1.47 0.05
C LEU A 123 30.27 0.94 -0.69
N GLU A 124 29.91 1.56 -1.81
CA GLU A 124 28.70 1.24 -2.58
C GLU A 124 28.59 -0.24 -2.98
N ASP A 125 29.70 -0.89 -3.32
CA ASP A 125 29.74 -2.32 -3.65
C ASP A 125 29.30 -3.22 -2.49
N ARG A 126 29.61 -2.81 -1.24
CA ARG A 126 29.18 -3.55 -0.04
C ARG A 126 27.68 -3.41 0.19
N LEU A 127 27.11 -2.24 -0.08
CA LEU A 127 25.67 -2.02 0.01
C LEU A 127 24.92 -2.97 -0.94
N PHE A 128 25.41 -3.12 -2.17
CA PHE A 128 24.80 -4.02 -3.16
C PHE A 128 24.86 -5.49 -2.76
N ALA A 129 25.91 -5.91 -2.05
CA ALA A 129 26.02 -7.26 -1.50
C ALA A 129 25.09 -7.50 -0.30
N LEU A 130 24.75 -6.45 0.45
CA LEU A 130 23.94 -6.54 1.66
C LEU A 130 22.44 -6.44 1.39
N LEU A 131 22.01 -5.72 0.34
CA LEU A 131 20.61 -5.53 -0.02
C LEU A 131 20.06 -6.67 -0.90
N PRO A 132 18.75 -7.00 -0.81
CA PRO A 132 18.11 -7.92 -1.75
C PRO A 132 18.26 -7.43 -3.20
N GLY A 133 18.43 -8.35 -4.15
CA GLY A 133 18.78 -8.05 -5.56
C GLY A 133 17.76 -7.20 -6.34
N GLU A 134 16.55 -7.01 -5.82
CA GLU A 134 15.57 -6.08 -6.39
C GLU A 134 15.99 -4.61 -6.25
N TYR A 135 16.64 -4.27 -5.13
CA TYR A 135 17.05 -2.90 -4.82
C TYR A 135 18.34 -2.51 -5.54
N SER A 136 19.23 -3.46 -5.81
CA SER A 136 20.45 -3.20 -6.58
C SER A 136 20.13 -2.77 -8.01
N LYS A 137 19.08 -3.34 -8.63
CA LYS A 137 18.60 -2.90 -9.96
C LYS A 137 18.05 -1.48 -9.92
N PHE A 138 17.23 -1.14 -8.92
CA PHE A 138 16.67 0.20 -8.75
C PHE A 138 17.77 1.25 -8.56
N LEU A 139 18.72 0.99 -7.66
CA LEU A 139 19.83 1.89 -7.37
C LEU A 139 20.81 2.02 -8.56
N ARG A 140 21.03 0.94 -9.34
CA ARG A 140 21.85 1.01 -10.58
C ARG A 140 21.22 1.89 -11.66
N VAL A 141 19.90 1.81 -11.86
CA VAL A 141 19.19 2.68 -12.81
C VAL A 141 19.28 4.14 -12.36
N ARG A 142 19.19 4.41 -11.06
CA ARG A 142 19.37 5.74 -10.49
C ARG A 142 20.80 6.27 -10.69
N ASN A 143 21.82 5.44 -10.42
CA ASN A 143 23.22 5.83 -10.62
C ASN A 143 23.49 6.21 -12.09
N GLN A 144 22.91 5.46 -13.04
CA GLN A 144 22.99 5.82 -14.46
C GLN A 144 22.38 7.20 -14.73
N ARG A 145 21.16 7.50 -14.23
CA ARG A 145 20.56 8.84 -14.38
C ARG A 145 21.42 9.96 -13.81
N THR A 146 21.96 9.78 -12.61
CA THR A 146 22.85 10.80 -12.01
C THR A 146 24.18 10.95 -12.75
N LEU A 147 24.66 9.91 -13.44
CA LEU A 147 25.82 10.00 -14.32
C LEU A 147 25.47 10.76 -15.60
N TRP A 148 24.29 10.54 -16.19
CA TRP A 148 23.81 11.29 -17.35
C TRP A 148 23.60 12.79 -17.03
N ASP A 149 23.06 13.11 -15.85
CA ASP A 149 22.93 14.50 -15.38
C ASP A 149 24.29 15.18 -15.13
N LYS A 150 25.31 14.41 -14.70
CA LYS A 150 26.69 14.91 -14.50
C LYS A 150 27.51 15.00 -15.79
N LEU A 151 27.18 14.21 -16.80
CA LEU A 151 27.87 14.19 -18.09
C LEU A 151 27.29 15.17 -19.11
N GLY A 152 26.20 15.87 -18.78
CA GLY A 152 25.69 16.99 -19.57
C GLY A 152 25.11 16.58 -20.91
N ALA A 153 23.78 16.49 -20.94
CA ALA A 153 22.98 16.89 -22.09
C ALA A 153 22.10 18.07 -21.66
#